data_AF-A0A3N4HLQ9-F1
#
_entry.id   AF-A0A3N4HLQ9-F1
#
_cell.length_a   1.000
_cell.length_b   1.000
_cell.length_c   1.000
_cell.angle_alpha   90.00
_cell.angle_beta   90.00
_cell.angle_gamma   90.00
#
_symmetry.space_group_name_H-M   'P 1'
#
loop_
_entity.id
_entity.type
_entity.pdbx_description
1 polymer ?
#
loop_
_entity_poly.entity_id
_entity_poly.type
_entity_poly.pdbx_seq_one_letter_code
_entity_poly.pdbx_strand_id
1 'polypeptide(L)'
;MVIPILENLSASDANAEPETMDSFAEIIGILTHRNPLDGKDYVFFNVRWLGELDDLDDETDLPRYKIQKRRYGAVRADDPANLSDLENTMESWSSYIAMPALSPDKFPYFVKDTTTRDEYIRNDYYFKSV
;
A
#
# COMPACT_ATOMS: atom_id res chain seq x y z
N MET A 1 -2.19 11.13 3.41
CA MET A 1 -2.99 10.28 4.33
C MET A 1 -2.57 8.85 4.08
N VAL A 2 -2.20 8.08 5.10
CA VAL A 2 -1.85 6.66 4.94
C VAL A 2 -3.06 5.79 5.31
N ILE A 3 -3.29 4.73 4.55
CA ILE A 3 -4.45 3.84 4.65
C ILE A 3 -4.02 2.37 4.61
N PRO A 4 -4.80 1.43 5.19
CA PRO A 4 -4.49 0.02 5.11
C PRO A 4 -5.23 -0.59 3.93
N ILE A 5 -4.59 -1.57 3.33
CA ILE A 5 -5.06 -2.24 2.14
C ILE A 5 -4.98 -3.73 2.44
N LEU A 6 -6.10 -4.42 2.26
CA LEU A 6 -6.12 -5.87 2.33
C LEU A 6 -5.75 -6.40 0.95
N GLU A 7 -4.54 -6.94 0.82
CA GLU A 7 -4.09 -7.56 -0.41
C GLU A 7 -4.38 -9.06 -0.39
N ASN A 8 -5.09 -9.54 -1.41
CA ASN A 8 -5.24 -10.96 -1.65
C ASN A 8 -4.00 -11.43 -2.42
N LEU A 9 -3.20 -12.29 -1.79
CA LEU A 9 -2.10 -12.98 -2.45
C LEU A 9 -2.71 -14.11 -3.28
N SER A 10 -2.52 -14.04 -4.60
CA SER A 10 -2.88 -15.14 -5.47
C SER A 10 -2.00 -16.34 -5.15
N ALA A 11 -2.60 -17.39 -4.61
CA ALA A 11 -1.97 -18.69 -4.44
C ALA A 11 -1.45 -19.20 -5.79
N SER A 12 -0.18 -19.63 -5.84
CA SER A 12 0.39 -20.31 -7.01
C SER A 12 -0.30 -21.66 -7.29
N ASP A 13 -0.95 -22.23 -6.27
CA ASP A 13 -1.70 -23.48 -6.36
C ASP A 13 -3.20 -23.23 -6.28
N ALA A 14 -3.96 -23.79 -7.22
CA ALA A 14 -5.42 -23.68 -7.31
C ALA A 14 -6.18 -24.25 -6.09
N ASN A 15 -5.48 -24.90 -5.16
CA ASN A 15 -6.02 -25.50 -3.94
C ASN A 15 -5.50 -24.85 -2.65
N ALA A 16 -4.61 -23.85 -2.71
CA ALA A 16 -4.18 -23.16 -1.50
C ALA A 16 -5.22 -22.09 -1.11
N GLU A 17 -5.45 -21.94 0.19
CA GLU A 17 -6.31 -20.88 0.68
C GLU A 17 -5.72 -19.52 0.28
N PRO A 18 -6.56 -18.54 -0.11
CA PRO A 18 -6.09 -17.20 -0.41
C PRO A 18 -5.44 -16.59 0.83
N GLU A 19 -4.12 -16.40 0.78
CA GLU A 19 -3.42 -15.68 1.82
C GLU A 19 -3.75 -14.19 1.69
N THR A 20 -4.05 -13.56 2.82
CA THR A 20 -4.27 -12.11 2.88
C THR A 20 -3.11 -11.45 3.60
N MET A 21 -2.64 -10.34 3.05
CA MET A 21 -1.56 -9.56 3.63
C MET A 21 -2.02 -8.13 3.87
N ASP A 22 -1.60 -7.58 5.00
CA ASP A 22 -1.78 -6.16 5.29
C ASP A 22 -0.68 -5.34 4.64
N SER A 23 -1.12 -4.41 3.80
CA SER A 23 -0.28 -3.42 3.15
C SER A 23 -0.72 -2.01 3.49
N PHE A 24 0.21 -1.06 3.39
CA PHE A 24 -0.06 0.34 3.67
C PHE A 24 0.33 1.19 2.48
N ALA A 25 -0.47 2.23 2.20
CA ALA A 25 -0.15 3.17 1.14
C ALA A 25 -0.56 4.60 1.52
N GLU A 26 0.23 5.57 1.07
CA GLU A 26 -0.08 6.98 1.16
C GLU A 26 -0.89 7.41 -0.06
N ILE A 27 -2.09 7.95 0.16
CA ILE A 27 -2.87 8.60 -0.90
C ILE A 27 -2.22 9.95 -1.24
N ILE A 28 -1.86 10.10 -2.52
CA ILE A 28 -1.30 11.33 -3.08
C ILE A 28 -2.27 12.04 -4.03
N GLY A 29 -3.32 11.38 -4.49
CA GLY A 29 -4.31 11.98 -5.39
C GLY A 29 -5.58 11.17 -5.50
N ILE A 30 -6.62 11.81 -6.04
CA ILE A 30 -7.91 11.20 -6.35
C ILE A 30 -8.15 11.43 -7.84
N LEU A 31 -8.48 10.35 -8.56
CA LEU A 31 -8.89 10.40 -9.95
C LEU A 31 -10.31 9.88 -10.09
N THR A 32 -11.10 10.59 -10.88
CA THR A 32 -12.47 10.19 -11.21
C THR A 32 -12.59 9.91 -12.69
N HIS A 33 -13.17 8.78 -13.05
CA HIS A 33 -13.44 8.43 -14.45
C HIS A 33 -14.92 8.10 -14.61
N ARG A 34 -15.60 8.82 -15.49
CA ARG A 34 -16.98 8.50 -15.87
C ARG A 34 -16.98 7.50 -17.00
N ASN A 35 -17.50 6.31 -16.76
CA ASN A 35 -17.61 5.29 -17.79
C ASN A 35 -18.77 5.66 -18.73
N PRO A 36 -18.51 5.88 -20.03
CA PRO A 36 -19.55 6.28 -20.98
C PRO A 36 -20.56 5.16 -21.29
N LEU A 37 -20.25 3.90 -20.97
CA LEU A 37 -21.11 2.74 -21.28
C LEU A 37 -22.20 2.50 -20.23
N ASP A 38 -21.88 2.68 -18.95
CA ASP A 38 -22.81 2.47 -17.83
C ASP A 38 -23.26 3.79 -17.17
N GLY A 39 -22.65 4.92 -17.55
CA GLY A 39 -22.95 6.25 -17.03
C GLY A 39 -22.46 6.51 -15.60
N LYS A 40 -21.76 5.56 -14.97
CA LYS A 40 -21.29 5.62 -13.59
C LYS A 40 -19.95 6.34 -13.46
N ASP A 41 -19.76 6.98 -12.32
CA ASP A 41 -18.48 7.57 -11.92
C ASP A 41 -17.68 6.56 -11.08
N TYR A 42 -16.46 6.30 -11.52
CA TYR A 42 -15.48 5.48 -10.82
C TYR A 42 -14.46 6.37 -10.14
N VAL A 43 -14.13 6.06 -8.89
CA VAL A 43 -13.13 6.79 -8.11
C VAL A 43 -11.95 5.88 -7.84
N PHE A 44 -10.76 6.38 -8.19
CA PHE A 44 -9.48 5.73 -7.96
C PHE A 44 -8.61 6.64 -7.10
N PHE A 45 -7.85 6.05 -6.19
CA PHE A 45 -6.84 6.75 -5.41
C PHE A 45 -5.49 6.49 -6.02
N ASN A 46 -4.76 7.55 -6.36
CA ASN A 46 -3.34 7.45 -6.68
C ASN A 46 -2.57 7.38 -5.36
N VAL A 47 -1.72 6.37 -5.21
CA VAL A 47 -1.06 5.99 -3.97
C VAL A 47 0.43 5.73 -4.16
N ARG A 48 1.19 5.93 -3.07
CA ARG A 48 2.57 5.48 -2.92
C ARG A 48 2.63 4.41 -1.83
N TRP A 49 3.22 3.26 -2.13
CA TRP A 49 3.25 2.13 -1.21
C TRP A 49 4.28 2.34 -0.12
N LEU A 50 3.95 1.88 1.09
CA LEU A 50 4.87 1.87 2.22
C LEU A 50 5.41 0.45 2.42
N GLY A 51 6.68 0.36 2.81
CA GLY A 51 7.33 -0.88 3.22
C GLY A 51 7.89 -0.73 4.60
N GLU A 52 7.67 -1.73 5.43
CA GLU A 52 8.28 -1.79 6.76
C GLU A 52 9.81 -1.85 6.63
N LEU A 53 10.49 -1.08 7.46
CA LEU A 53 11.93 -1.12 7.62
C LEU A 53 12.27 -2.14 8.72
N ASP A 54 13.44 -2.78 8.60
CA ASP A 54 13.88 -3.76 9.60
C ASP A 54 14.17 -3.12 10.96
N ASP A 55 14.53 -1.83 10.96
CA ASP A 55 14.85 -1.06 12.15
C ASP A 55 13.60 -0.37 12.73
N LEU A 56 13.45 -0.45 14.05
CA LEU A 56 12.45 0.30 14.80
C LEU A 56 12.89 1.76 14.98
N ASP A 57 11.95 2.61 15.38
CA ASP A 57 12.24 3.98 15.79
C ASP A 57 13.04 4.01 17.10
N ASP A 58 14.19 4.69 17.09
CA ASP A 58 15.14 4.69 18.21
C ASP A 58 14.55 5.28 19.50
N GLU A 59 13.58 6.18 19.40
CA GLU A 59 12.97 6.85 20.56
C GLU A 59 11.74 6.11 21.09
N THR A 60 10.93 5.57 20.19
CA THR A 60 9.61 5.02 20.52
C THR A 60 9.50 3.50 20.42
N ASP A 61 10.53 2.83 19.87
CA ASP A 61 10.56 1.39 19.59
C ASP A 61 9.40 0.95 18.68
N LEU A 62 8.91 1.86 17.83
CA LEU A 62 7.77 1.65 16.96
C LEU A 62 8.19 1.26 15.53
N PRO A 63 7.37 0.48 14.80
CA PRO A 63 7.66 0.11 13.42
C PRO A 63 7.79 1.31 12.49
N ARG A 64 8.85 1.34 11.69
CA ARG A 64 9.10 2.36 10.68
C ARG A 64 8.75 1.87 9.29
N TYR A 65 8.33 2.79 8.46
CA TYR A 65 7.93 2.53 7.09
C TYR A 65 8.49 3.59 6.15
N LYS A 66 8.82 3.18 4.93
CA LYS A 66 9.31 4.09 3.88
C LYS A 66 8.55 3.89 2.59
N ILE A 67 8.47 4.94 1.79
CA ILE A 67 7.94 4.82 0.42
C ILE A 67 8.78 3.83 -0.38
N GLN A 68 8.12 2.82 -0.94
CA GLN A 68 8.71 1.83 -1.82
C GLN A 68 7.83 1.64 -3.07
N LYS A 69 8.39 0.98 -4.10
CA LYS A 69 7.57 0.43 -5.18
C LYS A 69 6.65 -0.65 -4.61
N ARG A 70 5.43 -0.78 -5.14
CA ARG A 70 4.54 -1.89 -4.75
C ARG A 70 5.29 -3.21 -4.95
N ARG A 71 5.40 -4.01 -3.89
CA ARG A 71 5.80 -5.41 -4.04
C ARG A 71 4.59 -6.08 -4.68
N TYR A 72 4.63 -6.31 -5.99
CA TYR A 72 3.62 -7.15 -6.65
C TYR A 72 3.54 -8.46 -5.87
N GLY A 73 2.34 -8.80 -5.38
CA GLY A 73 2.09 -9.71 -4.27
C GLY A 73 3.02 -10.92 -4.19
N ALA A 74 3.55 -11.18 -2.99
CA ALA A 74 4.53 -12.21 -2.68
C ALA A 74 5.88 -12.01 -3.39
N VAL A 75 6.96 -12.35 -2.69
CA VAL A 75 8.24 -12.60 -3.35
C VAL A 75 8.02 -13.72 -4.36
N ARG A 76 7.77 -13.40 -5.63
CA ARG A 76 8.29 -14.23 -6.70
C ARG A 76 9.80 -14.19 -6.52
N ALA A 77 10.42 -15.36 -6.42
CA ALA A 77 11.86 -15.52 -6.46
C ALA A 77 12.47 -15.15 -7.84
N ASP A 78 11.76 -14.36 -8.64
CA ASP A 78 12.14 -13.92 -9.98
C ASP A 78 12.13 -12.39 -10.00
N ASP A 79 13.12 -11.84 -9.30
CA ASP A 79 13.83 -10.57 -9.50
C ASP A 79 13.02 -9.28 -9.80
N PRO A 80 13.02 -8.27 -8.89
CA PRO A 80 12.50 -6.93 -9.16
C PRO A 80 13.24 -6.17 -10.29
N ALA A 81 14.27 -6.75 -10.90
CA ALA A 81 15.04 -6.18 -12.00
C ALA A 81 14.36 -6.25 -13.39
N ASN A 82 13.23 -6.95 -13.56
CA ASN A 82 12.65 -7.22 -14.90
C ASN A 82 11.25 -6.63 -15.16
N LEU A 83 10.90 -5.52 -14.52
CA LEU A 83 9.80 -4.69 -15.04
C LEU A 83 10.30 -3.95 -16.28
N SER A 84 9.54 -4.01 -17.38
CA SER A 84 9.91 -3.31 -18.61
C SER A 84 10.02 -1.80 -18.36
N ASP A 85 10.93 -1.11 -19.06
CA ASP A 85 11.08 0.36 -18.94
C ASP A 85 9.76 1.10 -19.19
N LEU A 86 8.82 0.50 -19.93
CA LEU A 86 7.48 1.01 -20.20
C LEU A 86 6.57 0.98 -18.95
N GLU A 87 6.65 -0.09 -18.15
CA GLU A 87 5.91 -0.21 -16.87
C GLU A 87 6.54 0.64 -15.76
N ASN A 88 7.82 1.02 -15.91
CA ASN A 88 8.49 1.98 -15.04
C ASN A 88 8.22 3.45 -15.43
N THR A 89 7.76 3.73 -16.66
CA THR A 89 7.55 5.11 -17.18
C THR A 89 6.08 5.53 -17.29
N MET A 90 5.15 4.61 -17.56
CA MET A 90 3.75 4.88 -17.25
C MET A 90 3.62 4.93 -15.73
N GLU A 91 2.90 5.92 -15.20
CA GLU A 91 2.41 5.88 -13.83
C GLU A 91 1.71 4.53 -13.63
N SER A 92 2.44 3.54 -13.09
CA SER A 92 2.03 2.15 -13.13
C SER A 92 0.64 2.04 -12.53
N TRP A 93 -0.24 1.25 -13.14
CA TRP A 93 -1.56 0.97 -12.57
C TRP A 93 -1.46 0.41 -11.14
N SER A 94 -0.30 -0.11 -10.74
CA SER A 94 -0.01 -0.48 -9.35
C SER A 94 -0.05 0.68 -8.35
N SER A 95 0.07 1.93 -8.82
CA SER A 95 -0.09 3.15 -8.01
C SER A 95 -1.55 3.58 -7.88
N TYR A 96 -2.52 2.82 -8.41
CA TYR A 96 -3.93 3.15 -8.33
C TYR A 96 -4.72 2.06 -7.61
N ILE A 97 -5.57 2.46 -6.66
CA ILE A 97 -6.47 1.53 -5.94
C ILE A 97 -7.91 2.04 -5.97
N ALA A 98 -8.86 1.11 -5.93
CA ALA A 98 -10.29 1.41 -5.81
C ALA A 98 -10.76 1.23 -4.36
N MET A 99 -11.91 1.83 -4.02
CA MET A 99 -12.53 1.77 -2.69
C MET A 99 -12.61 0.36 -2.07
N PRO A 100 -12.98 -0.73 -2.78
CA PRO A 100 -13.07 -2.06 -2.18
C PRO A 100 -11.75 -2.65 -1.68
N ALA A 101 -10.60 -2.09 -2.10
CA ALA A 101 -9.29 -2.53 -1.62
C ALA A 101 -8.96 -1.98 -0.22
N LEU A 102 -9.69 -0.96 0.22
CA LEU A 102 -9.52 -0.36 1.54
C LEU A 102 -10.14 -1.26 2.59
N SER A 103 -9.40 -1.55 3.65
CA SER A 103 -9.96 -2.28 4.78
C SER A 103 -10.73 -1.32 5.70
N PRO A 104 -12.06 -1.47 5.87
CA PRO A 104 -12.84 -0.61 6.76
C PRO A 104 -12.58 -0.93 8.24
N ASP A 105 -12.10 -2.14 8.53
CA ASP A 105 -11.88 -2.65 9.88
C ASP A 105 -10.45 -2.38 10.39
N LYS A 106 -9.56 -1.84 9.53
CA LYS A 106 -8.17 -1.58 9.88
C LYS A 106 -7.91 -0.08 9.96
N PHE A 107 -7.55 0.31 11.17
CA PHE A 107 -7.04 1.61 11.61
C PHE A 107 -5.54 1.82 11.34
N PRO A 108 -5.00 2.50 10.30
CA PRO A 108 -3.57 2.79 10.29
C PRO A 108 -3.30 4.18 10.87
N TYR A 109 -2.41 4.23 11.85
CA TYR A 109 -2.00 5.48 12.47
C TYR A 109 -0.55 5.69 12.16
N PHE A 110 -0.29 6.62 11.25
CA PHE A 110 1.06 6.95 10.82
C PHE A 110 1.37 8.39 11.20
N VAL A 111 2.54 8.56 11.81
CA VAL A 111 3.17 9.86 12.00
C VAL A 111 4.28 9.97 10.96
N LYS A 112 4.30 11.08 10.21
CA LYS A 112 5.39 11.33 9.26
C LYS A 112 6.63 11.76 10.03
N ASP A 113 7.76 11.11 9.76
CA ASP A 113 9.05 11.55 10.31
C ASP A 113 9.36 12.96 9.79
N THR A 114 9.64 13.89 10.70
CA THR A 114 9.96 15.29 10.38
C THR A 114 11.40 15.49 9.95
N THR A 115 12.27 14.55 10.27
CA THR A 115 13.71 14.58 10.05
C THR A 115 14.06 13.82 8.77
N THR A 116 13.44 12.66 8.56
CA THR A 116 13.73 11.79 7.41
C THR A 116 12.62 11.86 6.37
N ARG A 117 12.99 12.25 5.16
CA ARG A 117 12.01 12.41 4.07
C ARG A 117 11.41 11.05 3.68
N ASP A 118 10.09 11.05 3.51
CA ASP A 118 9.30 9.92 3.00
C ASP A 118 9.31 8.68 3.93
N GLU A 119 9.57 8.90 5.22
CA GLU A 119 9.45 7.90 6.28
C GLU A 119 8.30 8.18 7.23
N TYR A 120 7.75 7.11 7.78
CA TYR A 120 6.55 7.11 8.60
C TYR A 120 6.72 6.14 9.76
N ILE A 121 6.22 6.50 10.93
CA ILE A 121 6.22 5.66 12.13
C ILE A 121 4.78 5.21 12.37
N ARG A 122 4.56 3.90 12.53
CA ARG A 122 3.24 3.34 12.83
C ARG A 122 2.98 3.40 14.33
N ASN A 123 2.03 4.23 14.74
CA ASN A 123 1.66 4.42 16.13
C ASN A 123 0.62 3.38 16.57
N ASP A 124 1.11 2.22 17.00
CA ASP A 124 0.28 1.11 17.47
C ASP A 124 -0.32 1.38 18.87
N TYR A 125 0.27 2.29 19.66
CA TYR A 125 -0.22 2.62 21.00
C TYR A 125 -1.53 3.40 20.99
N TYR A 126 -1.82 4.12 19.90
CA TYR A 126 -3.07 4.82 19.58
C TYR A 126 -4.31 4.06 20.10
N PHE A 127 -4.33 2.76 19.82
CA PHE A 127 -5.53 1.91 19.82
C PHE A 127 -5.54 0.84 20.90
N LYS A 128 -4.44 0.67 21.64
CA LYS A 128 -4.48 -0.14 22.86
C LYS A 128 -5.15 0.60 24.02
N SER A 129 -5.29 1.91 23.92
CA SER A 129 -5.88 2.79 24.93
C SER A 129 -7.31 3.27 24.63
N VAL A 130 -7.93 2.80 23.53
CA VAL A 130 -9.31 3.15 23.14
C VAL A 130 -10.20 1.92 23.22
#